data_AF-A0A6J7IYI4-F1
#
_entry.id   AF-A0A6J7IYI4-F1
#
_cell.length_a   1.000
_cell.length_b   1.000
_cell.length_c   1.000
_cell.angle_alpha   90.00
_cell.angle_beta   90.00
_cell.angle_gamma   90.00
#
_symmetry.space_group_name_H-M   'P 1'
#
loop_
_entity.id
_entity.type
_entity.pdbx_description
1 polymer ?
#
loop_
_entity_poly.entity_id
_entity_poly.type
_entity_poly.pdbx_seq_one_letter_code
_entity_poly.pdbx_strand_id
1 'polypeptide(L)'
;MITRIRLHWVALVAMCVAVAWAVIRVGPRIPFPDSWFGQEKWPYPNLEAVQAYKRSSPIGYLLAETLHLDQSTWLVLFYFVASIVAMLLIATWVWLELAGSSQRSRGFRLAVLAPLPGLLFMTIGGYDPFTAIGMGLALFAWRRNSKLLMAAAGVYLGIQHFEQAVVAILVWTLAVMALRGDGAAPVRSRISPLWAYPGVLAGKIALLAVLSLNGVDASEGRLFWLQSSEWLRRAVSGAVGFAPVFVLSLFAGLWVIVVLGFVLTPERRSRLLLGASLAIAVAFSVITLDHTRVFVMVSIPLISILIVSVLSNERATSQPQLLLVAEAMAWIVVPMTLQGTDNVYVDPMNFLDQGIMFLQQLVPI
;
A
#
# COMPACT_ATOMS: atom_id res chain seq x y z
N MET A 1 32.02 -14.51 -19.17
CA MET A 1 31.09 -15.33 -18.38
C MET A 1 31.17 -15.02 -16.88
N ILE A 2 32.37 -14.97 -16.29
CA ILE A 2 32.61 -14.68 -14.85
C ILE A 2 32.06 -13.32 -14.39
N THR A 3 32.19 -12.26 -15.20
CA THR A 3 31.68 -10.91 -14.87
C THR A 3 30.15 -10.85 -14.79
N ARG A 4 29.44 -11.54 -15.69
CA ARG A 4 27.97 -11.63 -15.65
C ARG A 4 27.50 -12.38 -14.40
N ILE A 5 28.16 -13.47 -14.01
CA ILE A 5 27.80 -14.24 -12.80
C ILE A 5 27.92 -13.35 -11.56
N ARG A 6 29.02 -12.60 -11.41
CA ARG A 6 29.22 -11.66 -10.29
C ARG A 6 28.14 -10.58 -10.21
N LEU A 7 27.72 -10.01 -11.34
CA LEU A 7 26.65 -9.00 -11.39
C LEU A 7 25.28 -9.52 -10.91
N HIS A 8 24.94 -10.79 -11.19
CA HIS A 8 23.68 -11.37 -10.72
C HIS A 8 23.69 -11.61 -9.21
N TRP A 9 24.82 -12.06 -8.66
CA TRP A 9 24.96 -12.25 -7.21
C TRP A 9 24.87 -10.92 -6.45
N VAL A 10 25.55 -9.87 -6.92
CA VAL A 10 25.47 -8.53 -6.30
C VAL A 10 24.03 -8.00 -6.32
N ALA A 11 23.32 -8.15 -7.45
CA ALA A 11 21.93 -7.74 -7.56
C ALA A 11 21.02 -8.52 -6.60
N LEU A 12 21.21 -9.84 -6.48
CA LEU A 12 20.47 -10.69 -5.57
C LEU A 12 20.70 -10.29 -4.11
N VAL A 13 21.97 -10.15 -3.71
CA VAL A 13 22.33 -9.71 -2.35
C VAL A 13 21.70 -8.35 -2.04
N ALA A 14 21.79 -7.38 -2.95
CA ALA A 14 21.19 -6.06 -2.75
C ALA A 14 19.65 -6.13 -2.59
N MET A 15 18.98 -7.04 -3.31
CA MET A 15 17.53 -7.27 -3.14
C MET A 15 17.20 -7.92 -1.80
N CYS A 16 17.96 -8.92 -1.38
CA CYS A 16 17.79 -9.55 -0.07
C CYS A 16 18.03 -8.54 1.08
N VAL A 17 19.06 -7.69 0.95
CA VAL A 17 19.33 -6.61 1.90
C VAL A 17 18.19 -5.61 1.92
N ALA A 18 17.62 -5.24 0.77
CA ALA A 18 16.47 -4.33 0.73
C ALA A 18 15.23 -4.93 1.41
N VAL A 19 14.97 -6.23 1.23
CA VAL A 19 13.88 -6.95 1.91
C VAL A 19 14.10 -6.97 3.42
N ALA A 20 15.30 -7.34 3.88
CA ALA A 20 15.63 -7.34 5.30
C ALA A 20 15.54 -5.93 5.90
N TRP A 21 16.06 -4.93 5.19
CA TRP A 21 16.02 -3.53 5.62
C TRP A 21 14.60 -2.98 5.70
N ALA A 22 13.73 -3.30 4.73
CA ALA A 22 12.33 -2.87 4.75
C ALA A 22 11.59 -3.33 6.01
N VAL A 23 11.94 -4.51 6.55
CA VAL A 23 11.42 -5.04 7.81
C VAL A 23 12.10 -4.34 9.00
N ILE A 24 13.44 -4.36 9.05
CA ILE A 24 14.22 -3.89 10.20
C ILE A 24 14.03 -2.40 10.47
N ARG A 25 14.05 -1.56 9.42
CA ARG A 25 13.98 -0.10 9.55
C ARG A 25 12.69 0.41 10.17
N VAL A 26 11.65 -0.41 10.14
CA VAL A 26 10.31 -0.07 10.63
C VAL A 26 10.07 -0.62 12.03
N GLY A 27 10.75 -1.73 12.39
CA GLY A 27 10.55 -2.40 13.67
C GLY A 27 9.14 -3.01 13.74
N PRO A 28 8.93 -4.26 13.29
CA PRO A 28 7.62 -4.89 13.21
C PRO A 28 6.80 -4.76 14.50
N ARG A 29 5.53 -4.37 14.40
CA ARG A 29 4.66 -4.15 15.56
C ARG A 29 3.34 -4.88 15.43
N ILE A 30 2.83 -5.29 16.59
CA ILE A 30 1.50 -5.83 16.77
C ILE A 30 0.73 -4.77 17.56
N PRO A 31 0.05 -3.82 16.90
CA PRO A 31 -0.56 -2.67 17.58
C PRO A 31 -1.67 -3.06 18.58
N PHE A 32 -2.19 -4.29 18.49
CA PHE A 32 -3.31 -4.75 19.30
C PHE A 32 -3.23 -6.26 19.58
N PRO A 33 -2.33 -6.70 20.48
CA PRO A 33 -2.22 -8.12 20.81
C PRO A 33 -3.55 -8.65 21.36
N ASP A 34 -4.20 -7.97 22.30
CA ASP A 34 -5.33 -8.59 23.00
C ASP A 34 -6.68 -8.53 22.25
N SER A 35 -6.87 -7.64 21.27
CA SER A 35 -8.15 -7.44 20.58
C SER A 35 -8.25 -8.01 19.17
N TRP A 36 -7.17 -8.60 18.64
CA TRP A 36 -7.15 -9.27 17.33
C TRP A 36 -7.05 -10.79 17.47
N PHE A 37 -6.56 -11.29 18.60
CA PHE A 37 -6.54 -12.70 18.98
C PHE A 37 -7.77 -13.12 19.80
N GLY A 38 -8.75 -12.22 19.97
CA GLY A 38 -10.03 -12.54 20.63
C GLY A 38 -10.83 -13.55 19.81
N GLN A 39 -11.36 -14.57 20.49
CA GLN A 39 -12.06 -15.76 19.99
C GLN A 39 -13.34 -15.51 19.15
N GLU A 40 -13.57 -14.29 18.70
CA GLU A 40 -14.77 -13.97 17.95
C GLU A 40 -14.62 -14.45 16.51
N LYS A 41 -15.56 -15.30 16.09
CA LYS A 41 -15.64 -15.84 14.73
C LYS A 41 -16.30 -14.81 13.81
N TRP A 42 -15.80 -14.69 12.60
CA TRP A 42 -16.48 -13.90 11.59
C TRP A 42 -17.81 -14.61 11.22
N PRO A 43 -18.96 -13.89 11.09
CA PRO A 43 -19.12 -12.44 11.11
C PRO A 43 -19.49 -11.90 12.50
N TYR A 44 -18.50 -11.38 13.22
CA TYR A 44 -18.56 -10.78 14.57
C TYR A 44 -19.86 -10.01 14.91
N PRO A 45 -20.92 -10.59 15.46
CA PRO A 45 -22.23 -9.92 15.49
C PRO A 45 -22.32 -8.76 16.50
N ASN A 46 -21.41 -8.69 17.48
CA ASN A 46 -21.48 -7.76 18.62
C ASN A 46 -20.28 -6.80 18.71
N LEU A 47 -19.80 -6.27 17.58
CA LEU A 47 -18.73 -5.26 17.59
C LEU A 47 -19.31 -3.89 17.91
N GLU A 48 -18.57 -3.10 18.68
CA GLU A 48 -18.80 -1.67 18.78
C GLU A 48 -18.76 -1.02 17.39
N ALA A 49 -19.56 0.03 17.17
CA ALA A 49 -19.65 0.73 15.87
C ALA A 49 -18.27 1.20 15.35
N VAL A 50 -17.34 1.53 16.25
CA VAL A 50 -15.96 1.93 15.92
C VAL A 50 -15.17 0.75 15.34
N GLN A 51 -15.47 -0.49 15.72
CA GLN A 51 -14.80 -1.70 15.26
C GLN A 51 -15.55 -2.43 14.13
N ALA A 52 -16.77 -2.00 13.80
CA ALA A 52 -17.61 -2.62 12.76
C ALA A 52 -16.90 -2.74 11.39
N TYR A 53 -15.91 -1.88 11.11
CA TYR A 53 -15.07 -1.99 9.91
C TYR A 53 -14.34 -3.34 9.80
N LYS A 54 -14.05 -4.03 10.91
CA LYS A 54 -13.36 -5.33 10.91
C LYS A 54 -14.18 -6.42 10.20
N ARG A 55 -15.53 -6.33 10.26
CA ARG A 55 -16.43 -7.25 9.53
C ARG A 55 -16.32 -7.10 8.01
N SER A 56 -15.93 -5.90 7.55
CA SER A 56 -15.85 -5.54 6.14
C SER A 56 -14.53 -5.98 5.48
N SER A 57 -13.67 -6.72 6.19
CA SER A 57 -12.38 -7.19 5.70
C SER A 57 -12.06 -8.62 6.18
N PRO A 58 -12.85 -9.62 5.75
CA PRO A 58 -12.90 -10.92 6.40
C PRO A 58 -11.80 -11.89 5.99
N ILE A 59 -11.05 -11.65 4.91
CA ILE A 59 -10.22 -12.70 4.29
C ILE A 59 -9.14 -13.22 5.24
N GLY A 60 -8.45 -12.32 5.95
CA GLY A 60 -7.43 -12.73 6.91
C GLY A 60 -8.01 -13.60 8.03
N TYR A 61 -9.18 -13.24 8.56
CA TYR A 61 -9.88 -13.97 9.60
C TYR A 61 -10.39 -15.33 9.11
N LEU A 62 -11.06 -15.38 7.95
CA LEU A 62 -11.56 -16.61 7.36
C LEU A 62 -10.44 -17.62 7.09
N LEU A 63 -9.29 -17.15 6.59
CA LEU A 63 -8.12 -18.00 6.36
C LEU A 63 -7.52 -18.48 7.68
N ALA A 64 -7.40 -17.62 8.68
CA ALA A 64 -6.90 -18.01 10.00
C ALA A 64 -7.80 -19.05 10.68
N GLU A 65 -9.12 -18.88 10.59
CA GLU A 65 -10.10 -19.84 11.11
C GLU A 65 -10.04 -21.18 10.36
N THR A 66 -9.96 -21.14 9.03
CA THR A 66 -9.85 -22.35 8.19
C THR A 66 -8.57 -23.14 8.47
N LEU A 67 -7.49 -22.44 8.83
CA LEU A 67 -6.20 -23.04 9.17
C LEU A 67 -6.08 -23.39 10.66
N HIS A 68 -7.13 -23.18 11.46
CA HIS A 68 -7.15 -23.42 12.91
C HIS A 68 -5.98 -22.75 13.64
N LEU A 69 -5.70 -21.48 13.31
CA LEU A 69 -4.62 -20.70 13.92
C LEU A 69 -5.04 -20.13 15.29
N ASP A 70 -5.24 -21.01 16.26
CA ASP A 70 -5.80 -20.64 17.57
C ASP A 70 -4.77 -20.01 18.53
N GLN A 71 -3.47 -20.15 18.24
CA GLN A 71 -2.41 -19.53 19.06
C GLN A 71 -1.97 -18.19 18.49
N SER A 72 -1.83 -17.18 19.35
CA SER A 72 -1.41 -15.83 18.99
C SER A 72 -0.11 -15.79 18.17
N THR A 73 0.89 -16.61 18.53
CA THR A 73 2.16 -16.71 17.79
C THR A 73 1.96 -17.14 16.33
N TRP A 74 1.10 -18.13 16.08
CA TRP A 74 0.84 -18.60 14.72
C TRP A 74 0.05 -17.57 13.92
N LEU A 75 -0.86 -16.84 14.56
CA LEU A 75 -1.59 -15.78 13.89
C LEU A 75 -0.68 -14.59 13.55
N VAL A 76 0.20 -14.17 14.45
CA VAL A 76 1.24 -13.16 14.17
C VAL A 76 2.10 -13.59 12.98
N LEU A 77 2.61 -14.82 13.00
CA LEU A 77 3.44 -15.36 11.92
C LEU A 77 2.66 -15.38 10.60
N PHE A 78 1.39 -15.76 10.62
CA PHE A 78 0.52 -15.76 9.44
C PHE A 78 0.38 -14.36 8.83
N TYR A 79 0.05 -13.34 9.63
CA TYR A 79 -0.03 -11.96 9.14
C TYR A 79 1.33 -11.41 8.68
N PHE A 80 2.41 -11.76 9.37
CA PHE A 80 3.77 -11.39 8.96
C PHE A 80 4.14 -12.00 7.60
N VAL A 81 3.85 -13.29 7.40
CA VAL A 81 4.04 -13.97 6.11
C VAL A 81 3.16 -13.33 5.04
N ALA A 82 1.90 -13.01 5.33
CA ALA A 82 1.02 -12.30 4.40
C ALA A 82 1.60 -10.94 3.99
N SER A 83 2.20 -10.18 4.93
CA SER A 83 2.88 -8.91 4.63
C SER A 83 4.08 -9.11 3.69
N ILE A 84 4.90 -10.13 3.93
CA ILE A 84 6.01 -10.49 3.03
C ILE A 84 5.48 -10.86 1.64
N VAL A 85 4.44 -11.70 1.56
CA VAL A 85 3.84 -12.10 0.28
C VAL A 85 3.30 -10.89 -0.48
N ALA A 86 2.58 -9.98 0.18
CA ALA A 86 2.06 -8.76 -0.42
C ALA A 86 3.18 -7.89 -1.02
N MET A 87 4.22 -7.63 -0.22
CA MET A 87 5.39 -6.86 -0.63
C MET A 87 6.09 -7.50 -1.84
N LEU A 88 6.40 -8.80 -1.76
CA LEU A 88 7.10 -9.52 -2.80
C LEU A 88 6.25 -9.62 -4.08
N LEU A 89 4.93 -9.75 -3.97
CA LEU A 89 4.03 -9.79 -5.11
C LEU A 89 4.13 -8.47 -5.91
N ILE A 90 4.03 -7.33 -5.23
CA ILE A 90 4.11 -6.01 -5.88
C ILE A 90 5.52 -5.74 -6.43
N ALA A 91 6.56 -6.04 -5.67
CA ALA A 91 7.94 -5.87 -6.11
C ALA A 91 8.28 -6.76 -7.32
N THR A 92 7.78 -7.99 -7.34
CA THR A 92 7.93 -8.90 -8.46
C THR A 92 7.18 -8.39 -9.69
N TRP A 93 5.98 -7.82 -9.51
CA TRP A 93 5.26 -7.20 -10.61
C TRP A 93 6.08 -6.07 -11.26
N VAL A 94 6.64 -5.15 -10.46
CA VAL A 94 7.51 -4.07 -10.94
C VAL A 94 8.74 -4.63 -11.66
N TRP A 95 9.42 -5.62 -11.09
CA TRP A 95 10.56 -6.31 -11.72
C TRP A 95 10.17 -6.89 -13.10
N LEU A 96 8.97 -7.46 -13.24
CA LEU A 96 8.53 -8.11 -14.47
C LEU A 96 8.11 -7.15 -15.59
N GLU A 97 7.77 -5.91 -15.27
CA GLU A 97 7.45 -4.86 -16.25
C GLU A 97 8.71 -4.17 -16.80
N LEU A 98 9.81 -4.16 -16.04
CA LEU A 98 11.04 -3.49 -16.43
C LEU A 98 11.92 -4.34 -17.37
N ALA A 99 12.65 -3.66 -18.26
CA ALA A 99 13.65 -4.25 -19.14
C ALA A 99 15.08 -4.04 -18.60
N GLY A 100 15.96 -5.02 -18.83
CA GLY A 100 17.36 -4.98 -18.37
C GLY A 100 17.53 -5.33 -16.89
N SER A 101 18.56 -6.12 -16.57
CA SER A 101 18.80 -6.63 -15.20
C SER A 101 18.99 -5.51 -14.16
N SER A 102 19.67 -4.43 -14.54
CA SER A 102 19.93 -3.29 -13.65
C SER A 102 18.64 -2.57 -13.23
N GLN A 103 17.78 -2.21 -14.19
CA GLN A 103 16.53 -1.51 -13.88
C GLN A 103 15.54 -2.41 -13.16
N ARG A 104 15.47 -3.70 -13.52
CA ARG A 104 14.67 -4.69 -12.78
C ARG A 104 15.05 -4.73 -11.30
N SER A 105 16.34 -4.83 -11.01
CA SER A 105 16.86 -4.88 -9.65
C SER A 105 16.61 -3.60 -8.88
N ARG A 106 16.80 -2.43 -9.52
CA ARG A 106 16.46 -1.14 -8.91
C ARG A 106 14.96 -1.00 -8.65
N GLY A 107 14.11 -1.35 -9.60
CA GLY A 107 12.66 -1.27 -9.47
C GLY A 107 12.13 -2.16 -8.36
N PHE A 108 12.66 -3.39 -8.23
CA PHE A 108 12.34 -4.26 -7.11
C PHE A 108 12.72 -3.63 -5.77
N ARG A 109 13.94 -3.10 -5.64
CA ARG A 109 14.38 -2.44 -4.40
C ARG A 109 13.52 -1.22 -4.07
N LEU A 110 13.21 -0.35 -5.03
CA LEU A 110 12.33 0.79 -4.81
C LEU A 110 10.91 0.37 -4.38
N ALA A 111 10.38 -0.72 -4.93
CA ALA A 111 9.07 -1.24 -4.54
C ALA A 111 9.07 -1.84 -3.12
N VAL A 112 10.13 -2.54 -2.74
CA VAL A 112 10.35 -3.07 -1.36
C VAL A 112 10.62 -1.95 -0.36
N LEU A 113 11.26 -0.86 -0.78
CA LEU A 113 11.56 0.30 0.05
C LEU A 113 10.46 1.37 -0.02
N ALA A 114 9.35 1.10 -0.69
CA ALA A 114 8.20 1.99 -0.72
C ALA A 114 7.55 2.13 0.67
N PRO A 115 6.60 3.07 0.85
CA PRO A 115 5.83 3.19 2.09
C PRO A 115 5.05 1.92 2.48
N LEU A 116 4.60 1.15 1.49
CA LEU A 116 3.71 0.00 1.72
C LEU A 116 4.32 -1.04 2.65
N PRO A 117 5.53 -1.58 2.41
CA PRO A 117 6.12 -2.52 3.36
C PRO A 117 6.22 -1.98 4.78
N GLY A 118 6.55 -0.70 4.95
CA GLY A 118 6.57 -0.09 6.27
C GLY A 118 5.21 -0.11 6.94
N LEU A 119 4.16 0.29 6.22
CA LEU A 119 2.79 0.18 6.72
C LEU A 119 2.46 -1.27 7.14
N LEU A 120 2.72 -2.24 6.26
CA LEU A 120 2.38 -3.65 6.50
C LEU A 120 3.09 -4.27 7.71
N PHE A 121 4.29 -3.79 8.05
CA PHE A 121 5.04 -4.27 9.22
C PHE A 121 4.73 -3.46 10.49
N MET A 122 4.26 -2.21 10.40
CA MET A 122 3.74 -1.46 11.57
C MET A 122 2.37 -1.96 12.02
N THR A 123 1.60 -2.58 11.13
CA THR A 123 0.23 -3.02 11.40
C THR A 123 0.09 -4.54 11.30
N ILE A 124 0.99 -5.33 11.88
CA ILE A 124 0.88 -6.79 11.87
C ILE A 124 -0.33 -7.21 12.70
N GLY A 125 -1.06 -8.21 12.20
CA GLY A 125 -2.42 -8.51 12.63
C GLY A 125 -3.43 -7.88 11.69
N GLY A 126 -3.10 -6.72 11.10
CA GLY A 126 -3.84 -5.93 10.11
C GLY A 126 -4.55 -6.71 9.01
N TYR A 127 -5.70 -6.21 8.54
CA TYR A 127 -6.30 -6.69 7.28
C TYR A 127 -5.59 -6.17 6.02
N ASP A 128 -4.68 -5.21 6.16
CA ASP A 128 -3.98 -4.53 5.06
C ASP A 128 -3.14 -5.46 4.16
N PRO A 129 -2.42 -6.47 4.67
CA PRO A 129 -1.65 -7.40 3.84
C PRO A 129 -2.53 -8.09 2.80
N PHE A 130 -3.75 -8.47 3.17
CA PHE A 130 -4.71 -9.11 2.26
C PHE A 130 -5.20 -8.13 1.20
N THR A 131 -5.52 -6.89 1.57
CA THR A 131 -5.86 -5.86 0.57
C THR A 131 -4.70 -5.64 -0.41
N ALA A 132 -3.46 -5.57 0.09
CA ALA A 132 -2.27 -5.40 -0.75
C ALA A 132 -2.01 -6.63 -1.65
N ILE A 133 -2.27 -7.85 -1.18
CA ILE A 133 -2.28 -9.07 -2.01
C ILE A 133 -3.30 -8.92 -3.14
N GLY A 134 -4.54 -8.51 -2.83
CA GLY A 134 -5.58 -8.27 -3.84
C GLY A 134 -5.17 -7.27 -4.91
N MET A 135 -4.53 -6.16 -4.51
CA MET A 135 -3.99 -5.16 -5.45
C MET A 135 -2.87 -5.72 -6.31
N GLY A 136 -1.96 -6.51 -5.71
CA GLY A 136 -0.90 -7.20 -6.44
C GLY A 136 -1.47 -8.20 -7.46
N LEU A 137 -2.48 -8.99 -7.09
CA LEU A 137 -3.18 -9.90 -7.99
C LEU A 137 -3.83 -9.15 -9.16
N ALA A 138 -4.46 -8.00 -8.90
CA ALA A 138 -5.03 -7.14 -9.93
C ALA A 138 -3.94 -6.60 -10.88
N LEU A 139 -2.79 -6.17 -10.38
CA LEU A 139 -1.65 -5.75 -11.20
C LEU A 139 -1.17 -6.90 -12.11
N PHE A 140 -1.05 -8.13 -11.60
CA PHE A 140 -0.70 -9.30 -12.42
C PHE A 140 -1.75 -9.66 -13.46
N ALA A 141 -3.04 -9.61 -13.09
CA ALA A 141 -4.15 -9.81 -14.00
C ALA A 141 -4.13 -8.79 -15.15
N TRP A 142 -3.84 -7.53 -14.82
CA TRP A 142 -3.70 -6.44 -15.76
C TRP A 142 -2.53 -6.65 -16.72
N ARG A 143 -1.35 -7.03 -16.20
CA ARG A 143 -0.18 -7.41 -17.00
C ARG A 143 -0.49 -8.55 -17.98
N ARG A 144 -1.29 -9.52 -17.55
CA ARG A 144 -1.76 -10.64 -18.38
C ARG A 144 -2.82 -10.24 -19.41
N ASN A 145 -3.26 -8.98 -19.43
CA ASN A 145 -4.34 -8.49 -20.30
C ASN A 145 -5.67 -9.27 -20.13
N SER A 146 -5.90 -9.87 -18.97
CA SER A 146 -7.09 -10.70 -18.74
C SER A 146 -8.17 -9.94 -17.98
N LYS A 147 -9.27 -9.63 -18.68
CA LYS A 147 -10.45 -9.01 -18.07
C LYS A 147 -11.07 -9.91 -17.00
N LEU A 148 -11.07 -11.22 -17.21
CA LEU A 148 -11.60 -12.20 -16.26
C LEU A 148 -10.78 -12.21 -14.97
N LEU A 149 -9.45 -12.23 -15.07
CA LEU A 149 -8.59 -12.18 -13.88
C LEU A 149 -8.69 -10.84 -13.15
N MET A 150 -8.90 -9.74 -13.88
CA MET A 150 -9.16 -8.42 -13.30
C MET A 150 -10.46 -8.41 -12.49
N ALA A 151 -11.53 -8.99 -13.05
CA ALA A 151 -12.79 -9.15 -12.34
C ALA A 151 -12.63 -10.07 -11.13
N ALA A 152 -11.92 -11.20 -11.23
CA ALA A 152 -11.68 -12.10 -10.11
C ALA A 152 -10.88 -11.44 -8.97
N ALA A 153 -9.81 -10.71 -9.29
CA ALA A 153 -9.08 -9.90 -8.32
C ALA A 153 -9.95 -8.78 -7.73
N GLY A 154 -10.85 -8.22 -8.54
CA GLY A 154 -11.88 -7.29 -8.10
C GLY A 154 -12.83 -7.91 -7.07
N VAL A 155 -13.32 -9.14 -7.27
CA VAL A 155 -14.18 -9.84 -6.30
C VAL A 155 -13.48 -9.97 -4.95
N TYR A 156 -12.23 -10.43 -4.97
CA TYR A 156 -11.39 -10.52 -3.78
C TYR A 156 -11.28 -9.16 -3.07
N LEU A 157 -10.97 -8.08 -3.81
CA LEU A 157 -10.85 -6.73 -3.26
C LEU A 157 -12.18 -6.17 -2.75
N GLY A 158 -13.31 -6.48 -3.40
CA GLY A 158 -14.65 -6.07 -2.99
C GLY A 158 -15.09 -6.72 -1.69
N ILE A 159 -14.72 -7.97 -1.47
CA ILE A 159 -14.92 -8.68 -0.19
C ILE A 159 -14.01 -8.09 0.89
N GLN A 160 -12.76 -7.78 0.54
CA GLN A 160 -11.75 -7.40 1.54
C GLN A 160 -11.77 -5.93 1.94
N HIS A 161 -11.95 -5.00 0.99
CA HIS A 161 -11.83 -3.57 1.24
C HIS A 161 -12.44 -2.74 0.10
N PHE A 162 -13.78 -2.72 0.04
CA PHE A 162 -14.51 -2.11 -1.07
C PHE A 162 -14.15 -0.63 -1.34
N GLU A 163 -14.13 0.22 -0.31
CA GLU A 163 -13.92 1.66 -0.46
C GLU A 163 -12.51 1.95 -0.97
N GLN A 164 -11.50 1.30 -0.37
CA GLN A 164 -10.12 1.42 -0.82
C GLN A 164 -9.93 0.85 -2.23
N ALA A 165 -10.62 -0.25 -2.58
CA ALA A 165 -10.58 -0.84 -3.91
C ALA A 165 -11.12 0.10 -4.98
N VAL A 166 -12.28 0.72 -4.73
CA VAL A 166 -12.92 1.69 -5.63
C VAL A 166 -11.98 2.87 -5.90
N VAL A 167 -11.41 3.44 -4.84
CA VAL A 167 -10.51 4.60 -4.96
C VAL A 167 -9.20 4.21 -5.64
N ALA A 168 -8.61 3.06 -5.27
CA ALA A 168 -7.37 2.59 -5.89
C ALA A 168 -7.53 2.35 -7.39
N ILE A 169 -8.64 1.77 -7.84
CA ILE A 169 -8.90 1.55 -9.28
C ILE A 169 -9.05 2.88 -10.02
N LEU A 170 -9.70 3.89 -9.42
CA LEU A 170 -9.82 5.22 -10.00
C LEU A 170 -8.45 5.90 -10.13
N VAL A 171 -7.69 5.94 -9.03
CA VAL A 171 -6.34 6.50 -8.98
C VAL A 171 -5.43 5.80 -9.98
N TRP A 172 -5.49 4.47 -10.04
CA TRP A 172 -4.75 3.63 -11.00
C TRP A 172 -5.14 3.96 -12.44
N THR A 173 -6.43 4.06 -12.74
CA THR A 173 -6.91 4.36 -14.10
C THR A 173 -6.41 5.72 -14.56
N LEU A 174 -6.51 6.75 -13.72
CA LEU A 174 -6.01 8.10 -14.03
C LEU A 174 -4.50 8.11 -14.26
N ALA A 175 -3.74 7.39 -13.43
CA ALA A 175 -2.30 7.24 -13.58
C ALA A 175 -1.93 6.58 -14.91
N VAL A 176 -2.65 5.52 -15.29
CA VAL A 176 -2.44 4.83 -16.57
C VAL A 176 -2.80 5.74 -17.75
N MET A 177 -3.90 6.49 -17.66
CA MET A 177 -4.29 7.44 -18.69
C MET A 177 -3.25 8.56 -18.86
N ALA A 178 -2.72 9.07 -17.75
CA ALA A 178 -1.66 10.07 -17.74
C ALA A 178 -0.38 9.55 -18.42
N LEU A 179 0.03 8.32 -18.11
CA LEU A 179 1.35 7.81 -18.51
C LEU A 179 1.34 7.06 -19.85
N ARG A 180 0.17 6.64 -20.37
CA ARG A 180 0.03 6.03 -21.70
C ARG A 180 0.02 7.03 -22.85
N GLY A 181 -0.50 8.26 -22.64
CA GLY A 181 -0.66 9.26 -23.70
C GLY A 181 0.64 9.61 -24.42
N ASP A 182 1.76 9.56 -23.68
CA ASP A 182 3.01 10.20 -24.09
C ASP A 182 4.10 9.20 -24.50
N GLY A 183 3.79 7.90 -24.62
CA GLY A 183 4.81 6.84 -24.78
C GLY A 183 5.76 6.71 -23.57
N ALA A 184 5.48 7.43 -22.48
CA ALA A 184 6.34 7.59 -21.30
C ALA A 184 6.35 6.38 -20.36
N ALA A 185 5.46 5.40 -20.57
CA ALA A 185 5.47 4.17 -19.80
C ALA A 185 5.29 2.95 -20.72
N PRO A 186 6.21 1.96 -20.70
CA PRO A 186 6.02 0.69 -21.37
C PRO A 186 5.10 -0.21 -20.55
N VAL A 187 3.94 0.30 -20.15
CA VAL A 187 2.89 -0.52 -19.57
C VAL A 187 2.37 -1.42 -20.67
N ARG A 188 2.72 -2.71 -20.61
CA ARG A 188 2.42 -3.68 -21.67
C ARG A 188 0.94 -3.98 -21.81
N SER A 189 0.16 -3.73 -20.76
CA SER A 189 -1.26 -3.96 -20.77
C SER A 189 -1.97 -2.98 -21.70
N ARG A 190 -2.94 -3.46 -22.45
CA ARG A 190 -3.85 -2.69 -23.32
C ARG A 190 -5.21 -2.47 -22.66
N ILE A 191 -5.60 -3.34 -21.72
CA ILE A 191 -6.89 -3.21 -21.03
C ILE A 191 -6.85 -2.07 -20.00
N SER A 192 -8.02 -1.51 -19.70
CA SER A 192 -8.17 -0.49 -18.66
C SER A 192 -8.21 -1.14 -17.27
N PRO A 193 -7.61 -0.53 -16.23
CA PRO A 193 -7.79 -0.98 -14.84
C PRO A 193 -9.25 -1.04 -14.38
N LEU A 194 -10.14 -0.26 -15.03
CA LEU A 194 -11.59 -0.27 -14.77
C LEU A 194 -12.23 -1.66 -14.86
N TRP A 195 -11.61 -2.62 -15.55
CA TRP A 195 -12.11 -4.01 -15.61
C TRP A 195 -12.14 -4.72 -14.25
N ALA A 196 -11.52 -4.18 -13.20
CA ALA A 196 -11.67 -4.69 -11.84
C ALA A 196 -13.00 -4.26 -11.17
N TYR A 197 -13.66 -3.18 -11.60
CA TYR A 197 -14.87 -2.66 -10.97
C TYR A 197 -16.04 -3.65 -10.89
N PRO A 198 -16.40 -4.38 -11.97
CA PRO A 198 -17.49 -5.36 -11.91
C PRO A 198 -17.24 -6.41 -10.82
N GLY A 199 -15.99 -6.83 -10.66
CA GLY A 199 -15.57 -7.72 -9.59
C GLY A 199 -15.73 -7.10 -8.21
N VAL A 200 -15.24 -5.88 -8.01
CA VAL A 200 -15.35 -5.16 -6.72
C VAL A 200 -16.80 -5.01 -6.28
N LEU A 201 -17.70 -4.68 -7.20
CA LEU A 201 -19.13 -4.61 -6.93
C LEU A 201 -19.71 -5.97 -6.55
N ALA A 202 -19.40 -7.02 -7.34
CA ALA A 202 -19.86 -8.37 -7.06
C ALA A 202 -19.34 -8.90 -5.70
N GLY A 203 -18.09 -8.62 -5.36
CA GLY A 203 -17.50 -8.97 -4.07
C GLY A 203 -18.18 -8.28 -2.90
N LYS A 204 -18.47 -6.98 -3.03
CA LYS A 204 -19.22 -6.24 -2.00
C LYS A 204 -20.64 -6.77 -1.85
N ILE A 205 -21.35 -7.03 -2.95
CA ILE A 205 -22.69 -7.61 -2.91
C ILE A 205 -22.67 -8.98 -2.22
N ALA A 206 -21.71 -9.84 -2.57
CA ALA A 206 -21.55 -11.15 -1.94
C ALA A 206 -21.30 -11.02 -0.43
N LEU A 207 -20.41 -10.09 -0.02
CA LEU A 207 -20.16 -9.82 1.40
C LEU A 207 -21.42 -9.36 2.12
N LEU A 208 -22.15 -8.39 1.57
CA LEU A 208 -23.40 -7.88 2.15
C LEU A 208 -24.45 -8.98 2.27
N ALA A 209 -24.56 -9.85 1.27
CA ALA A 209 -25.47 -10.99 1.30
C ALA A 209 -25.11 -11.96 2.43
N VAL A 210 -23.83 -12.32 2.58
CA VAL A 210 -23.41 -13.22 3.67
C VAL A 210 -23.65 -12.59 5.04
N LEU A 211 -23.32 -11.30 5.23
CA LEU A 211 -23.59 -10.60 6.50
C LEU A 211 -25.09 -10.58 6.83
N SER A 212 -25.93 -10.25 5.84
CA SER A 212 -27.39 -10.22 5.99
C SER A 212 -27.96 -11.59 6.34
N LEU A 213 -27.47 -12.66 5.69
CA LEU A 213 -27.87 -14.04 5.99
C LEU A 213 -27.47 -14.49 7.40
N ASN A 214 -26.44 -13.87 7.99
CA ASN A 214 -26.02 -14.12 9.38
C ASN A 214 -26.66 -13.14 10.38
N GLY A 215 -27.64 -12.34 9.96
CA GLY A 215 -28.34 -11.40 10.83
C GLY A 215 -27.49 -10.20 11.28
N VAL A 216 -26.39 -9.92 10.58
CA VAL A 216 -25.50 -8.79 10.87
C VAL A 216 -25.89 -7.61 9.99
N ASP A 217 -26.14 -6.44 10.59
CA ASP A 217 -26.41 -5.22 9.84
C ASP A 217 -25.17 -4.82 9.03
N ALA A 218 -25.34 -4.86 7.72
CA ALA A 218 -24.28 -4.60 6.77
C ALA A 218 -24.11 -3.10 6.45
N SER A 219 -24.98 -2.24 7.01
CA SER A 219 -24.91 -0.78 6.91
C SER A 219 -24.02 -0.14 7.99
N GLU A 220 -23.72 -0.86 9.07
CA GLU A 220 -22.76 -0.46 10.10
C GLU A 220 -21.33 -0.49 9.54
N GLY A 221 -20.73 0.67 9.26
CA GLY A 221 -19.40 0.75 8.65
C GLY A 221 -18.83 2.16 8.52
N ARG A 222 -17.70 2.30 7.79
CA ARG A 222 -16.97 3.59 7.62
C ARG A 222 -17.84 4.72 7.05
N LEU A 223 -18.88 4.40 6.27
CA LEU A 223 -19.83 5.37 5.72
C LEU A 223 -20.69 6.07 6.78
N PHE A 224 -20.93 5.44 7.93
CA PHE A 224 -21.62 6.06 9.06
C PHE A 224 -20.83 7.27 9.61
N TRP A 225 -19.51 7.16 9.68
CA TRP A 225 -18.63 8.22 10.19
C TRP A 225 -18.54 9.42 9.25
N LEU A 226 -18.64 9.19 7.94
CA LEU A 226 -18.65 10.25 6.93
C LEU A 226 -19.89 11.15 7.03
N GLN A 227 -20.96 10.70 7.70
CA GLN A 227 -22.15 11.51 7.95
C GLN A 227 -21.99 12.45 9.16
N SER A 228 -20.94 12.26 9.99
CA SER A 228 -20.63 13.12 11.13
C SER A 228 -19.73 14.29 10.73
N SER A 229 -20.25 15.51 10.84
CA SER A 229 -19.50 16.75 10.59
C SER A 229 -18.34 16.93 11.58
N GLU A 230 -18.47 16.44 12.80
CA GLU A 230 -17.42 16.46 13.81
C GLU A 230 -16.24 15.56 13.42
N TRP A 231 -16.54 14.38 12.88
CA TRP A 231 -15.51 13.45 12.44
C TRP A 231 -14.68 14.00 11.28
N LEU A 232 -15.35 14.59 10.28
CA LEU A 232 -14.67 15.28 9.18
C LEU A 232 -13.78 16.42 9.67
N ARG A 233 -14.28 17.22 10.63
CA ARG A 233 -13.50 18.30 11.25
C ARG A 233 -12.24 17.75 11.94
N ARG A 234 -12.37 16.67 12.73
CA ARG A 234 -11.23 16.04 13.42
C ARG A 234 -10.19 15.53 12.43
N ALA A 235 -10.61 14.80 11.40
CA ALA A 235 -9.71 14.27 10.37
C ALA A 235 -8.93 15.38 9.66
N VAL A 236 -9.63 16.41 9.15
CA VAL A 236 -8.99 17.56 8.50
C VAL A 236 -8.05 18.29 9.45
N SER A 237 -8.48 18.54 10.69
CA SER A 237 -7.63 19.24 11.67
C SER A 237 -6.37 18.47 12.03
N GLY A 238 -6.44 17.14 12.09
CA GLY A 238 -5.27 16.31 12.35
C GLY A 238 -4.32 16.27 11.15
N ALA A 239 -4.83 16.17 9.92
CA ALA A 239 -3.99 16.25 8.73
C ALA A 239 -3.26 17.59 8.62
N VAL A 240 -3.94 18.70 8.93
CA VAL A 240 -3.34 20.05 8.94
C VAL A 240 -2.36 20.21 10.09
N GLY A 241 -2.72 19.77 11.30
CA GLY A 241 -1.86 19.86 12.49
C GLY A 241 -0.54 19.10 12.35
N PHE A 242 -0.54 18.01 11.58
CA PHE A 242 0.65 17.21 11.28
C PHE A 242 1.10 17.31 9.81
N ALA A 243 0.79 18.41 9.11
CA ALA A 243 1.02 18.52 7.67
C ALA A 243 2.46 18.19 7.20
N PRO A 244 3.55 18.64 7.87
CA PRO A 244 4.90 18.29 7.45
C PRO A 244 5.17 16.77 7.51
N VAL A 245 4.73 16.13 8.59
CA VAL A 245 4.85 14.68 8.79
C VAL A 245 3.98 13.93 7.78
N PHE A 246 2.74 14.37 7.59
CA PHE A 246 1.81 13.82 6.64
C PHE A 246 2.40 13.81 5.23
N VAL A 247 2.86 14.96 4.73
CA VAL A 247 3.48 15.11 3.40
C VAL A 247 4.71 14.21 3.28
N LEU A 248 5.64 14.24 4.24
CA LEU A 248 6.82 13.38 4.19
C LEU A 248 6.44 11.89 4.12
N SER A 249 5.43 11.49 4.88
CA SER A 249 4.99 10.10 5.02
C SER A 249 4.28 9.52 3.80
N LEU A 250 3.65 10.34 2.94
CA LEU A 250 2.90 9.87 1.76
C LEU A 250 3.76 8.94 0.88
N PHE A 251 5.02 9.29 0.66
CA PHE A 251 5.92 8.56 -0.24
C PHE A 251 7.19 8.03 0.43
N ALA A 252 7.45 8.34 1.70
CA ALA A 252 8.53 7.78 2.51
C ALA A 252 9.86 7.55 1.75
N GLY A 253 10.39 8.59 1.12
CA GLY A 253 11.64 8.54 0.33
C GLY A 253 11.45 8.42 -1.18
N LEU A 254 10.25 8.05 -1.67
CA LEU A 254 9.95 7.99 -3.11
C LEU A 254 9.52 9.34 -3.73
N TRP A 255 9.59 10.45 -2.98
CA TRP A 255 9.27 11.79 -3.49
C TRP A 255 10.04 12.12 -4.78
N VAL A 256 11.31 11.71 -4.88
CA VAL A 256 12.11 11.92 -6.10
C VAL A 256 11.50 11.19 -7.30
N ILE A 257 11.01 9.96 -7.13
CA ILE A 257 10.32 9.21 -8.19
C ILE A 257 9.03 9.92 -8.61
N VAL A 258 8.25 10.43 -7.65
CA VAL A 258 7.02 11.18 -7.94
C VAL A 258 7.35 12.44 -8.75
N VAL A 259 8.30 13.25 -8.29
CA VAL A 259 8.73 14.48 -8.98
C VAL A 259 9.24 14.17 -10.38
N LEU A 260 10.09 13.14 -10.53
CA LEU A 260 10.56 12.71 -11.84
C LEU A 260 9.40 12.27 -12.74
N GLY A 261 8.41 11.55 -12.22
CA GLY A 261 7.19 11.20 -12.96
C GLY A 261 6.48 12.43 -13.53
N PHE A 262 6.32 13.50 -12.75
CA PHE A 262 5.73 14.76 -13.23
C PHE A 262 6.60 15.49 -14.25
N VAL A 263 7.91 15.61 -13.98
CA VAL A 263 8.84 16.37 -14.83
C VAL A 263 9.04 15.68 -16.18
N LEU A 264 9.06 14.35 -16.20
CA LEU A 264 9.25 13.55 -17.40
C LEU A 264 7.96 13.44 -18.25
N THR A 265 6.82 13.89 -17.72
CA THR A 265 5.54 13.93 -18.44
C THR A 265 5.39 15.28 -19.17
N PRO A 266 5.64 15.35 -20.49
CA PRO A 266 5.67 16.62 -21.21
C PRO A 266 4.28 17.26 -21.32
N GLU A 267 3.22 16.48 -21.52
CA GLU A 267 1.90 17.03 -21.77
C GLU A 267 1.24 17.61 -20.51
N ARG A 268 0.63 18.79 -20.64
CA ARG A 268 -0.11 19.42 -19.53
C ARG A 268 -1.29 18.56 -19.10
N ARG A 269 -1.99 17.93 -20.05
CA ARG A 269 -3.13 17.05 -19.76
C ARG A 269 -2.70 15.84 -18.93
N SER A 270 -1.62 15.17 -19.34
CA SER A 270 -1.05 14.03 -18.64
C SER A 270 -0.58 14.42 -17.22
N ARG A 271 0.06 15.58 -17.05
CA ARG A 271 0.41 16.12 -15.72
C ARG A 271 -0.81 16.42 -14.86
N LEU A 272 -1.89 16.97 -15.42
CA LEU A 272 -3.14 17.22 -14.71
C LEU A 272 -3.79 15.92 -14.25
N LEU A 273 -3.79 14.87 -15.09
CA LEU A 273 -4.33 13.55 -14.73
C LEU A 273 -3.51 12.89 -13.62
N LEU A 274 -2.18 12.97 -13.68
CA LEU A 274 -1.31 12.48 -12.61
C LEU A 274 -1.53 13.26 -11.30
N GLY A 275 -1.64 14.60 -11.39
CA GLY A 275 -2.01 15.46 -10.26
C GLY A 275 -3.36 15.11 -9.67
N ALA A 276 -4.37 14.88 -10.51
CA ALA A 276 -5.69 14.45 -10.07
C ALA A 276 -5.66 13.07 -9.38
N SER A 277 -4.88 12.13 -9.89
CA SER A 277 -4.73 10.81 -9.27
C SER A 277 -4.16 10.92 -7.85
N LEU A 278 -3.19 11.82 -7.62
CA LEU A 278 -2.63 12.09 -6.31
C LEU A 278 -3.59 12.85 -5.41
N ALA A 279 -4.25 13.88 -5.94
CA ALA A 279 -5.22 14.67 -5.20
C ALA A 279 -6.39 13.81 -4.70
N ILE A 280 -6.86 12.84 -5.49
CA ILE A 280 -7.90 11.91 -5.08
C ILE A 280 -7.40 11.00 -3.94
N ALA A 281 -6.18 10.45 -4.06
CA ALA A 281 -5.60 9.62 -3.01
C ALA A 281 -5.41 10.40 -1.70
N VAL A 282 -4.94 11.66 -1.78
CA VAL A 282 -4.77 12.56 -0.62
C VAL A 282 -6.13 12.98 -0.04
N ALA A 283 -7.09 13.35 -0.87
CA ALA A 283 -8.41 13.74 -0.41
C ALA A 283 -9.08 12.57 0.32
N PHE A 284 -9.03 11.37 -0.26
CA PHE A 284 -9.57 10.16 0.36
C PHE A 284 -8.86 9.80 1.66
N SER A 285 -7.54 10.00 1.74
CA SER A 285 -6.83 9.77 3.00
C SER A 285 -7.17 10.81 4.07
N VAL A 286 -7.28 12.09 3.73
CA VAL A 286 -7.62 13.18 4.69
C VAL A 286 -9.02 13.04 5.24
N ILE A 287 -9.99 12.59 4.43
CA ILE A 287 -11.34 12.30 4.93
C ILE A 287 -11.40 10.97 5.68
N THR A 288 -10.27 10.36 6.04
CA THR A 288 -10.21 9.17 6.90
C THR A 288 -9.25 9.44 8.05
N LEU A 289 -9.59 9.10 9.28
CA LEU A 289 -8.67 9.30 10.42
C LEU A 289 -7.37 8.48 10.30
N ASP A 290 -7.34 7.47 9.44
CA ASP A 290 -6.18 6.62 9.15
C ASP A 290 -5.14 7.27 8.21
N HIS A 291 -5.39 8.49 7.69
CA HIS A 291 -4.48 9.31 6.86
C HIS A 291 -3.46 8.51 6.02
N THR A 292 -2.18 8.46 6.45
CA THR A 292 -1.08 7.88 5.66
C THR A 292 -1.32 6.41 5.32
N ARG A 293 -1.93 5.65 6.23
CA ARG A 293 -2.27 4.23 6.00
C ARG A 293 -3.19 4.08 4.79
N VAL A 294 -4.28 4.86 4.74
CA VAL A 294 -5.23 4.82 3.62
C VAL A 294 -4.56 5.30 2.33
N PHE A 295 -3.77 6.38 2.39
CA PHE A 295 -3.04 6.89 1.22
C PHE A 295 -2.17 5.81 0.60
N VAL A 296 -1.34 5.15 1.41
CA VAL A 296 -0.40 4.12 0.96
C VAL A 296 -1.16 2.95 0.32
N MET A 297 -2.28 2.51 0.91
CA MET A 297 -3.08 1.42 0.37
C MET A 297 -3.76 1.75 -0.97
N VAL A 298 -4.33 2.95 -1.12
CA VAL A 298 -5.01 3.31 -2.38
C VAL A 298 -4.03 3.73 -3.48
N SER A 299 -2.81 4.13 -3.13
CA SER A 299 -1.78 4.55 -4.08
C SER A 299 -0.86 3.41 -4.55
N ILE A 300 -1.02 2.17 -4.04
CA ILE A 300 -0.18 1.02 -4.44
C ILE A 300 -0.01 0.90 -5.97
N PRO A 301 -1.07 0.90 -6.79
CA PRO A 301 -0.91 0.73 -8.23
C PRO A 301 -0.23 1.96 -8.87
N LEU A 302 -0.56 3.17 -8.40
CA LEU A 302 0.02 4.41 -8.87
C LEU A 302 1.54 4.46 -8.63
N ILE A 303 1.99 4.20 -7.39
CA ILE A 303 3.41 4.20 -7.04
C ILE A 303 4.15 3.15 -7.87
N SER A 304 3.57 1.96 -8.00
CA SER A 304 4.14 0.87 -8.80
C SER A 304 4.34 1.27 -10.27
N ILE A 305 3.34 1.92 -10.87
CA ILE A 305 3.42 2.41 -12.25
C ILE A 305 4.40 3.57 -12.38
N LEU A 306 4.45 4.48 -11.41
CA LEU A 306 5.41 5.59 -11.41
C LEU A 306 6.86 5.08 -11.39
N ILE A 307 7.16 4.08 -10.54
CA ILE A 307 8.47 3.42 -10.53
C ILE A 307 8.78 2.84 -11.92
N VAL A 308 7.84 2.08 -12.51
CA VAL A 308 8.03 1.49 -13.83
C VAL A 308 8.24 2.55 -14.91
N SER A 309 7.43 3.62 -14.92
CA SER A 309 7.51 4.69 -15.91
C SER A 309 8.83 5.45 -15.83
N VAL A 310 9.26 5.85 -14.63
CA VAL A 310 10.53 6.57 -14.43
C VAL A 310 11.72 5.70 -14.81
N LEU A 311 11.78 4.45 -14.37
CA LEU A 311 12.91 3.55 -14.68
C LEU A 311 12.95 3.06 -16.12
N SER A 312 11.84 3.18 -16.85
CA SER A 312 11.78 2.86 -18.28
C SER A 312 12.08 4.05 -19.19
N ASN A 313 12.11 5.27 -18.64
CA ASN A 313 12.32 6.48 -19.43
C ASN A 313 13.81 6.68 -19.75
N GLU A 314 14.14 6.86 -21.04
CA GLU A 314 15.52 7.05 -21.51
C GLU A 314 16.18 8.31 -20.92
N ARG A 315 15.42 9.40 -20.72
CA ARG A 315 15.95 10.63 -20.13
C ARG A 315 16.31 10.46 -18.66
N ALA A 316 15.53 9.66 -17.92
CA ALA A 316 15.84 9.35 -16.54
C ALA A 316 17.04 8.41 -16.43
N THR A 317 17.09 7.39 -17.29
CA THR A 317 18.14 6.36 -17.25
C THR A 317 19.50 6.88 -17.74
N SER A 318 19.52 7.92 -18.58
CA SER A 318 20.74 8.67 -18.93
C SER A 318 21.29 9.55 -17.80
N GLN A 319 20.54 9.74 -16.71
CA GLN A 319 20.95 10.50 -15.52
C GLN A 319 21.06 9.58 -14.28
N PRO A 320 22.07 8.69 -14.22
CA PRO A 320 22.17 7.68 -13.18
C PRO A 320 22.29 8.27 -11.76
N GLN A 321 22.84 9.48 -11.63
CA GLN A 321 22.97 10.17 -10.34
C GLN A 321 21.60 10.47 -9.72
N LEU A 322 20.61 10.91 -10.48
CA LEU A 322 19.26 11.18 -9.95
C LEU A 322 18.57 9.91 -9.47
N LEU A 323 18.74 8.81 -10.20
CA LEU A 323 18.19 7.52 -9.81
C LEU A 323 18.88 6.96 -8.55
N LEU A 324 20.18 7.25 -8.36
CA LEU A 324 20.89 6.92 -7.13
C LEU A 324 20.39 7.74 -5.94
N VAL A 325 20.10 9.03 -6.14
CA VAL A 325 19.50 9.88 -5.10
C VAL A 325 18.11 9.36 -4.72
N ALA A 326 17.27 9.04 -5.70
CA ALA A 326 15.95 8.46 -5.45
C ALA A 326 16.04 7.15 -4.64
N GLU A 327 17.00 6.28 -5.00
CA GLU A 327 17.25 5.04 -4.29
C GLU A 327 17.76 5.29 -2.87
N ALA A 328 18.76 6.15 -2.68
CA ALA A 328 19.31 6.51 -1.38
C ALA A 328 18.25 7.11 -0.44
N MET A 329 17.38 7.99 -0.96
CA MET A 329 16.25 8.53 -0.20
C MET A 329 15.27 7.43 0.23
N ALA A 330 14.98 6.46 -0.65
CA ALA A 330 14.15 5.31 -0.30
C ALA A 330 14.81 4.40 0.74
N TRP A 331 16.14 4.34 0.84
CA TRP A 331 16.84 3.60 1.90
C TRP A 331 16.77 4.33 3.25
N ILE A 332 16.98 5.64 3.26
CA ILE A 332 17.17 6.43 4.49
C ILE A 332 15.84 6.84 5.12
N VAL A 333 14.87 7.29 4.30
CA VAL A 333 13.61 7.80 4.84
C VAL A 333 12.74 6.63 5.30
N VAL A 334 12.39 6.65 6.58
CA VAL A 334 11.51 5.64 7.17
C VAL A 334 10.04 6.08 7.00
N PRO A 335 9.14 5.18 6.57
CA PRO A 335 7.71 5.46 6.57
C PRO A 335 7.22 5.76 7.99
N MET A 336 6.52 6.87 8.16
CA MET A 336 5.81 7.20 9.40
C MET A 336 4.31 6.99 9.18
N THR A 337 3.56 6.54 10.19
CA THR A 337 2.10 6.47 10.07
C THR A 337 1.45 7.58 10.87
N LEU A 338 0.67 8.40 10.18
CA LEU A 338 -0.29 9.29 10.82
C LEU A 338 -1.62 8.56 10.85
N GLN A 339 -2.15 8.30 12.05
CA GLN A 339 -3.42 7.56 12.23
C GLN A 339 -4.18 8.05 13.47
N GLY A 340 -5.45 7.70 13.56
CA GLY A 340 -6.29 8.10 14.69
C GLY A 340 -7.59 7.30 14.80
N THR A 341 -8.03 7.09 16.03
CA THR A 341 -9.37 6.58 16.38
C THR A 341 -10.22 7.68 16.99
N ASP A 342 -9.69 8.37 18.01
CA ASP A 342 -10.35 9.52 18.66
C ASP A 342 -9.57 10.83 18.46
N ASN A 343 -8.24 10.72 18.47
CA ASN A 343 -7.28 11.79 18.20
C ASN A 343 -6.29 11.32 17.13
N VAL A 344 -5.74 12.25 16.37
CA VAL A 344 -4.69 11.96 15.37
C VAL A 344 -3.34 11.99 16.07
N TYR A 345 -2.57 10.92 15.92
CA TYR A 345 -1.25 10.77 16.49
C TYR A 345 -0.27 10.20 15.45
N VAL A 346 1.01 10.40 15.72
CA VAL A 346 2.09 9.82 14.93
C VAL A 346 2.49 8.50 15.59
N ASP A 347 2.18 7.39 14.93
CA ASP A 347 2.58 6.05 15.35
C ASP A 347 3.77 5.60 14.49
N PRO A 348 4.81 5.04 15.08
CA PRO A 348 5.74 5.86 15.83
C PRO A 348 7.13 5.91 15.17
N MET A 349 7.96 6.78 15.74
CA MET A 349 9.39 6.96 15.56
C MET A 349 10.13 5.61 15.37
N ASN A 350 10.98 5.53 14.33
CA ASN A 350 11.58 4.27 13.88
C ASN A 350 12.56 3.65 14.89
N PHE A 351 13.05 2.42 14.68
CA PHE A 351 14.06 1.81 15.57
C PHE A 351 15.29 2.70 15.82
N LEU A 352 15.76 3.41 14.78
CA LEU A 352 16.81 4.43 14.87
C LEU A 352 16.34 5.66 15.66
N ASP A 353 15.10 6.11 15.52
CA ASP A 353 14.61 7.25 16.30
C ASP A 353 14.43 6.86 17.78
N GLN A 354 13.92 5.65 18.05
CA GLN A 354 13.86 5.06 19.39
C GLN A 354 15.27 4.82 19.95
N GLY A 355 16.21 4.38 19.11
CA GLY A 355 17.61 4.20 19.47
C GLY A 355 18.33 5.52 19.75
N ILE A 356 18.07 6.56 18.95
CA ILE A 356 18.59 7.91 19.14
C ILE A 356 17.98 8.52 20.41
N MET A 357 16.67 8.41 20.61
CA MET A 357 16.01 8.85 21.84
C MET A 357 16.54 8.10 23.07
N PHE A 358 16.75 6.79 22.97
CA PHE A 358 17.34 5.98 24.03
C PHE A 358 18.78 6.41 24.32
N LEU A 359 19.61 6.63 23.29
CA LEU A 359 20.98 7.14 23.45
C LEU A 359 21.01 8.55 24.04
N GLN A 360 20.07 9.43 23.65
CA GLN A 360 19.89 10.76 24.22
C GLN A 360 19.45 10.73 25.70
N GLN A 361 18.73 9.70 26.13
CA GLN A 361 18.38 9.48 27.54
C GLN A 361 19.54 8.91 28.36
N LEU A 362 20.48 8.21 27.72
CA LEU A 362 21.68 7.66 28.38
C LEU A 362 22.82 8.67 28.54
N VAL A 363 22.82 9.76 27.75
CA VAL A 363 23.77 10.86 27.89
C VAL A 363 23.03 12.02 28.57
N PRO A 364 23.12 12.15 29.91
CA PRO A 364 22.61 13.35 30.57
C PRO A 364 23.40 14.56 30.06
N ILE A 365 22.71 15.48 29.39
CA ILE A 365 23.23 16.82 29.07
C ILE A 365 23.18 17.68 30.33
#